data_AF-A0A1W2B3L7-F1
#
_entry.id   AF-A0A1W2B3L7-F1
#
_cell.length_a   1.000
_cell.length_b   1.000
_cell.length_c   1.000
_cell.angle_alpha   90.00
_cell.angle_beta   90.00
_cell.angle_gamma   90.00
#
_symmetry.space_group_name_H-M   'P 1'
#
loop_
_entity.id
_entity.type
_entity.pdbx_description
1 polymer ?
#
loop_
_entity_poly.entity_id
_entity_poly.type
_entity_poly.pdbx_seq_one_letter_code
_entity_poly.pdbx_strand_id
1 'polypeptide(L)'
;MAQDALLARTVVATASCLEVGLMGSRAPVSRHATDGSGAVFFALAEAAPDCVHLAVPGEPGPVVDAVAYDVSSVAHPGRLRGLVRLSGPAEVMTEPVTDDLREHLGLAEDGLVGRLVPDTVTLEWTVERGRSDRSPVDVDAGDYALADIDALGGWQDGWMAHLDQHHRDDLRDLVAHEVQPVAVVRPVHADERGIVLREHMGTYQRDIRVAFPQRVRCGCEAVEALTSIMAVHAAGVSCSVRGGLDLNRTSGHRLGP
;
A
#
# COMPACT_ATOMS: atom_id res chain seq x y z
N MET A 1 4.15 -2.04 -16.31
CA MET A 1 5.38 -1.23 -16.50
C MET A 1 5.27 0.09 -15.72
N ALA A 2 4.64 1.17 -16.24
CA ALA A 2 4.52 2.42 -15.46
C ALA A 2 3.81 2.29 -14.09
N GLN A 3 2.80 1.43 -14.00
CA GLN A 3 2.08 1.20 -12.74
C GLN A 3 2.92 0.43 -11.71
N ASP A 4 3.72 -0.55 -12.14
CA ASP A 4 4.57 -1.33 -11.24
C ASP A 4 5.70 -0.48 -10.67
N ALA A 5 6.25 0.45 -11.48
CA ALA A 5 7.24 1.42 -11.03
C ALA A 5 6.68 2.39 -9.97
N LEU A 6 5.50 2.98 -10.21
CA LEU A 6 4.81 3.83 -9.24
C LEU A 6 4.50 3.09 -7.94
N LEU A 7 4.04 1.85 -8.05
CA LEU A 7 3.74 1.03 -6.89
C LEU A 7 5.01 0.68 -6.10
N ALA A 8 6.09 0.29 -6.78
CA ALA A 8 7.37 0.02 -6.14
C ALA A 8 7.92 1.28 -5.44
N ARG A 9 7.86 2.44 -6.09
CA ARG A 9 8.25 3.73 -5.48
C ARG A 9 7.44 4.05 -4.24
N THR A 10 6.12 3.87 -4.34
CA THR A 10 5.21 4.09 -3.21
C THR A 10 5.55 3.16 -2.04
N VAL A 11 5.70 1.86 -2.28
CA VAL A 11 6.05 0.89 -1.24
C VAL A 11 7.35 1.27 -0.54
N VAL A 12 8.40 1.62 -1.29
CA VAL A 12 9.69 2.00 -0.70
C VAL A 12 9.55 3.29 0.11
N ALA A 13 8.85 4.30 -0.42
CA ALA A 13 8.66 5.58 0.27
C ALA A 13 7.83 5.45 1.56
N THR A 14 6.89 4.52 1.61
CA THR A 14 5.93 4.38 2.73
C THR A 14 6.17 3.15 3.59
N ALA A 15 7.27 2.42 3.35
CA ALA A 15 7.55 1.18 4.06
C ALA A 15 7.61 1.42 5.57
N SER A 16 6.88 0.59 6.33
CA SER A 16 7.00 0.58 7.79
C SER A 16 8.19 -0.24 8.28
N CYS A 17 8.76 -1.07 7.40
CA CYS A 17 9.94 -1.87 7.65
C CYS A 17 10.81 -1.89 6.39
N LEU A 18 12.07 -1.50 6.55
CA LEU A 18 13.11 -1.65 5.54
C LEU A 18 14.23 -2.49 6.14
N GLU A 19 14.61 -3.56 5.45
CA GLU A 19 15.82 -4.33 5.76
C GLU A 19 16.91 -3.93 4.79
N VAL A 20 18.13 -3.71 5.27
CA VAL A 20 19.30 -3.38 4.44
C VAL A 20 20.47 -4.24 4.88
N GLY A 21 21.31 -4.66 3.94
CA GLY A 21 22.58 -5.29 4.27
C GLY A 21 23.36 -5.72 3.05
N LEU A 22 24.30 -6.65 3.27
CA LEU A 22 25.19 -7.19 2.24
C LEU A 22 24.78 -8.62 1.90
N MET A 23 25.26 -9.16 0.77
CA MET A 23 24.89 -10.52 0.34
C MET A 23 24.98 -11.54 1.48
N GLY A 24 23.82 -12.11 1.84
CA GLY A 24 23.71 -13.15 2.88
C GLY A 24 23.36 -12.65 4.29
N SER A 25 23.34 -11.35 4.54
CA SER A 25 22.95 -10.77 5.84
C SER A 25 22.24 -9.43 5.67
N ARG A 26 21.03 -9.31 6.21
CA ARG A 26 20.28 -8.05 6.27
C ARG A 26 19.75 -7.82 7.67
N ALA A 27 19.70 -6.57 8.07
CA ALA A 27 19.12 -6.13 9.33
C ALA A 27 18.04 -5.08 9.06
N PRO A 28 17.00 -5.01 9.90
CA PRO A 28 16.05 -3.91 9.84
C PRO A 28 16.78 -2.60 10.15
N VAL A 29 16.51 -1.57 9.37
CA VAL A 29 16.88 -0.18 9.71
C VAL A 29 15.69 0.49 10.36
N SER A 30 15.94 1.28 11.40
CA SER A 30 14.90 1.93 12.19
C SER A 30 14.14 2.96 11.36
N ARG A 31 14.85 3.64 10.45
CA ARG A 31 14.36 4.75 9.66
C ARG A 31 15.08 4.82 8.32
N HIS A 32 14.34 5.27 7.31
CA HIS A 32 14.88 5.57 5.99
C HIS A 32 14.20 6.81 5.41
N ALA A 33 14.81 7.36 4.39
CA ALA A 33 14.22 8.41 3.56
C ALA A 33 14.39 8.05 2.09
N THR A 34 13.62 8.71 1.23
CA THR A 34 13.80 8.63 -0.22
C THR A 34 13.82 10.01 -0.83
N ASP A 35 14.54 10.18 -1.93
CA ASP A 35 14.49 11.41 -2.73
C ASP A 35 13.65 11.23 -4.00
N GLY A 36 13.55 12.30 -4.81
CA GLY A 36 12.84 12.29 -6.08
C GLY A 36 13.44 11.35 -7.13
N SER A 37 14.67 10.88 -6.96
CA SER A 37 15.37 10.02 -7.92
C SER A 37 15.18 8.52 -7.71
N GLY A 38 14.51 8.09 -6.64
CA GLY A 38 14.49 6.66 -6.30
C GLY A 38 15.46 6.28 -5.18
N ALA A 39 16.40 7.15 -4.83
CA ALA A 39 17.45 6.77 -3.91
C ALA A 39 16.91 6.56 -2.50
N VAL A 40 17.44 5.56 -1.81
CA VAL A 40 17.11 5.24 -0.42
C VAL A 40 18.25 5.66 0.49
N PHE A 41 17.94 6.45 1.51
CA PHE A 41 18.88 6.94 2.50
C PHE A 41 18.64 6.23 3.82
N PHE A 42 19.71 5.76 4.46
CA PHE A 42 19.63 5.03 5.73
C PHE A 42 20.90 5.26 6.56
N ALA A 43 20.81 4.98 7.86
CA ALA A 43 21.96 4.98 8.75
C ALA A 43 22.88 3.80 8.44
N LEU A 44 24.10 4.06 7.98
CA LEU A 44 25.03 3.00 7.55
C LEU A 44 25.42 2.06 8.71
N ALA A 45 25.52 2.61 9.92
CA ALA A 45 25.83 1.85 11.13
C ALA A 45 24.76 0.81 11.51
N GLU A 46 23.50 1.01 11.12
CA GLU A 46 22.43 0.03 11.36
C GLU A 46 22.45 -1.08 10.32
N ALA A 47 22.68 -0.73 9.06
CA ALA A 47 22.69 -1.68 7.95
C ALA A 47 23.95 -2.57 7.93
N ALA A 48 25.11 -2.04 8.34
CA ALA A 48 26.39 -2.73 8.30
C ALA A 48 27.26 -2.38 9.52
N PRO A 49 26.83 -2.72 10.76
CA PRO A 49 27.53 -2.34 11.98
C PRO A 49 28.98 -2.84 12.01
N ASP A 50 29.22 -4.04 11.50
CA ASP A 50 30.54 -4.68 11.52
C ASP A 50 31.52 -4.06 10.52
N CYS A 51 31.05 -3.30 9.53
CA CYS A 51 31.87 -2.77 8.44
C CYS A 51 31.86 -1.24 8.33
N VAL A 52 31.04 -0.54 9.13
CA VAL A 52 30.90 0.93 9.07
C VAL A 52 32.23 1.67 9.27
N HIS A 53 33.14 1.11 10.07
CA HIS A 53 34.46 1.69 10.32
C HIS A 53 35.40 1.64 9.09
N LEU A 54 35.06 0.85 8.08
CA LEU A 54 35.78 0.75 6.80
C LEU A 54 35.20 1.69 5.75
N ALA A 55 34.07 2.33 6.03
CA ALA A 55 33.39 3.23 5.10
C ALA A 55 34.17 4.54 4.97
N VAL A 56 34.56 4.87 3.74
CA VAL A 56 35.21 6.15 3.41
C VAL A 56 34.21 7.01 2.64
N PRO A 57 33.86 8.20 3.14
CA PRO A 57 32.99 9.12 2.40
C PRO A 57 33.51 9.39 0.99
N GLY A 58 32.66 9.18 -0.02
CA GLY A 58 32.96 9.50 -1.42
C GLY A 58 33.64 8.39 -2.20
N GLU A 59 33.98 7.28 -1.54
CA GLU A 59 34.36 6.07 -2.23
C GLU A 59 33.11 5.24 -2.59
N PRO A 60 33.12 4.51 -3.72
CA PRO A 60 32.05 3.58 -4.03
C PRO A 60 31.94 2.55 -2.90
N GLY A 61 30.82 2.56 -2.20
CA GLY A 61 30.56 1.55 -1.18
C GLY A 61 30.12 0.22 -1.81
N PRO A 62 29.93 -0.80 -0.97
CA PRO A 62 29.58 -2.13 -1.44
C PRO A 62 28.20 -2.14 -2.10
N VAL A 63 27.96 -3.17 -2.93
CA VAL A 63 26.60 -3.50 -3.37
C VAL A 63 25.81 -3.97 -2.15
N VAL A 64 24.70 -3.31 -1.87
CA VAL A 64 23.77 -3.65 -0.79
C VAL A 64 22.48 -4.20 -1.37
N ASP A 65 21.84 -5.07 -0.60
CA ASP A 65 20.49 -5.54 -0.84
C ASP A 65 19.55 -4.90 0.18
N ALA A 66 18.46 -4.31 -0.30
CA ALA A 66 17.39 -3.77 0.54
C ALA A 66 16.03 -4.40 0.23
N VAL A 67 15.21 -4.57 1.26
CA VAL A 67 13.83 -5.05 1.12
C VAL A 67 12.88 -4.15 1.89
N ALA A 68 11.99 -3.50 1.15
CA ALA A 68 10.90 -2.71 1.69
C ALA A 68 9.64 -3.57 1.76
N TYR A 69 8.94 -3.54 2.90
CA TYR A 69 7.69 -4.28 3.10
C TYR A 69 6.51 -3.34 3.19
N ASP A 70 5.44 -3.69 2.49
CA ASP A 70 4.15 -3.02 2.61
C ASP A 70 3.13 -3.91 3.32
N VAL A 71 2.76 -3.51 4.53
CA VAL A 71 1.91 -4.29 5.43
C VAL A 71 0.70 -3.45 5.83
N SER A 72 -0.49 -3.95 5.51
CA SER A 72 -1.74 -3.35 5.96
C SER A 72 -1.81 -3.29 7.49
N SER A 73 -2.32 -2.17 7.99
CA SER A 73 -2.64 -1.94 9.40
C SER A 73 -3.80 -2.81 9.90
N VAL A 74 -4.61 -3.36 8.99
CA VAL A 74 -5.74 -4.24 9.32
C VAL A 74 -5.22 -5.65 9.57
N ALA A 75 -5.49 -6.19 10.76
CA ALA A 75 -5.05 -7.53 11.14
C ALA A 75 -5.89 -8.62 10.44
N HIS A 76 -5.43 -9.08 9.27
CA HIS A 76 -6.04 -10.21 8.54
C HIS A 76 -4.99 -11.15 7.93
N PRO A 77 -5.37 -12.40 7.58
CA PRO A 77 -4.54 -13.27 6.76
C PRO A 77 -4.21 -12.59 5.42
N GLY A 78 -2.93 -12.49 5.08
CA GLY A 78 -2.47 -11.80 3.87
C GLY A 78 -2.39 -10.28 4.01
N ARG A 79 -2.12 -9.76 5.21
CA ARG A 79 -1.88 -8.32 5.45
C ARG A 79 -0.61 -7.79 4.77
N LEU A 80 0.35 -8.64 4.43
CA LEU A 80 1.48 -8.26 3.58
C LEU A 80 0.93 -8.04 2.16
N ARG A 81 0.81 -6.77 1.76
CA ARG A 81 0.28 -6.37 0.46
C ARG A 81 1.32 -6.61 -0.62
N GLY A 82 2.57 -6.28 -0.33
CA GLY A 82 3.70 -6.58 -1.18
C GLY A 82 5.03 -6.26 -0.54
N LEU A 83 6.08 -6.45 -1.31
CA LEU A 83 7.45 -6.08 -0.96
C LEU A 83 8.21 -5.66 -2.22
N VAL A 84 9.21 -4.81 -2.02
CA VAL A 84 10.13 -4.38 -3.07
C VAL A 84 11.54 -4.79 -2.67
N ARG A 85 12.24 -5.46 -3.57
CA ARG A 85 13.66 -5.77 -3.44
C ARG A 85 14.45 -4.79 -4.29
N LEU A 86 15.47 -4.18 -3.69
CA LEU A 86 16.38 -3.24 -4.32
C LEU A 86 17.80 -3.78 -4.18
N SER A 87 18.61 -3.67 -5.23
CA SER A 87 20.04 -3.94 -5.13
C SER A 87 20.82 -2.91 -5.93
N GLY A 88 21.99 -2.53 -5.43
CA GLY A 88 22.84 -1.52 -6.05
C GLY A 88 23.95 -1.06 -5.12
N PRO A 89 24.89 -0.24 -5.60
CA PRO A 89 25.94 0.34 -4.76
C PRO A 89 25.34 1.29 -3.72
N ALA A 90 25.82 1.19 -2.48
CA ALA A 90 25.57 2.19 -1.45
C ALA A 90 26.71 3.20 -1.40
N GLU A 91 26.49 4.42 -1.86
CA GLU A 91 27.44 5.52 -1.67
C GLU A 91 27.42 6.00 -0.23
N VAL A 92 28.60 6.26 0.34
CA VAL A 92 28.73 6.96 1.61
C VAL A 92 28.73 8.45 1.32
N MET A 93 27.71 9.17 1.79
CA MET A 93 27.54 10.59 1.46
C MET A 93 28.73 11.44 1.94
N THR A 94 29.23 12.30 1.06
CA THR A 94 30.33 13.25 1.32
C THR A 94 29.86 14.67 1.61
N GLU A 95 28.80 15.09 0.94
CA GLU A 95 28.20 16.40 1.12
C GLU A 95 27.52 16.48 2.49
N PRO A 96 27.47 17.67 3.11
CA PRO A 96 26.74 17.84 4.35
C PRO A 96 25.28 17.47 4.13
N VAL A 97 24.91 16.30 4.66
CA VAL A 97 23.53 15.86 4.76
C VAL A 97 22.80 16.93 5.55
N THR A 98 21.69 17.43 5.01
CA THR A 98 20.85 18.43 5.68
C THR A 98 20.51 18.00 7.09
N ASP A 99 20.50 18.93 8.05
CA ASP A 99 20.16 18.65 9.45
C ASP A 99 18.84 17.89 9.58
N ASP A 100 17.83 18.23 8.77
CA ASP A 100 16.53 17.56 8.72
C ASP A 100 16.64 16.06 8.41
N LEU A 101 17.48 15.68 7.45
CA LEU A 101 17.69 14.26 7.09
C LEU A 101 18.48 13.53 8.18
N ARG A 102 19.44 14.20 8.83
CA ARG A 102 20.18 13.62 9.97
C ARG A 102 19.26 13.38 11.16
N GLU A 103 18.42 14.36 11.51
CA GLU A 103 17.41 14.27 12.56
C GLU A 103 16.40 13.16 12.24
N HIS A 104 15.88 13.14 11.01
CA HIS A 104 14.94 12.12 10.58
C HIS A 104 15.51 10.72 10.72
N LEU A 105 16.75 10.49 10.27
CA LEU A 105 17.43 9.20 10.39
C LEU A 105 17.93 8.89 11.81
N GLY A 106 17.84 9.83 12.76
CA GLY A 106 18.26 9.63 14.14
C GLY A 106 19.78 9.51 14.31
N LEU A 107 20.57 10.17 13.46
CA LEU A 107 22.02 10.07 13.45
C LEU A 107 22.67 10.95 14.54
N ALA A 108 23.73 10.43 15.16
CA ALA A 108 24.66 11.23 15.97
C ALA A 108 25.43 12.25 15.10
N GLU A 109 26.13 13.23 15.68
CA GLU A 109 26.83 14.30 14.93
C GLU A 109 27.82 13.78 13.86
N ASP A 110 28.44 12.62 14.06
CA ASP A 110 29.40 11.97 13.16
C ASP A 110 28.83 10.77 12.38
N GLY A 111 27.52 10.52 12.51
CA GLY A 111 26.84 9.40 11.84
C GLY A 111 26.92 9.49 10.32
N LEU A 112 27.23 8.36 9.68
CA LEU A 112 27.33 8.20 8.24
C LEU A 112 25.98 7.83 7.61
N VAL A 113 25.68 8.45 6.48
CA VAL A 113 24.49 8.17 5.66
C VAL A 113 24.90 7.32 4.46
N GLY A 114 24.27 6.16 4.32
CA GLY A 114 24.32 5.38 3.09
C GLY A 114 23.24 5.85 2.13
N ARG A 115 23.60 5.99 0.85
CA ARG A 115 22.68 6.31 -0.25
C ARG A 115 22.70 5.14 -1.24
N LEU A 116 21.62 4.37 -1.29
CA LEU A 116 21.41 3.33 -2.29
C LEU A 116 20.71 3.91 -3.51
N VAL A 117 21.37 3.87 -4.66
CA VAL A 117 20.73 4.05 -5.97
C VAL A 117 20.54 2.64 -6.56
N PRO A 118 19.29 2.17 -6.71
CA PRO A 118 19.06 0.79 -7.12
C PRO A 118 19.38 0.60 -8.62
N ASP A 119 20.20 -0.41 -8.91
CA ASP A 119 20.42 -0.93 -10.26
C ASP A 119 19.35 -1.97 -10.63
N THR A 120 18.85 -2.69 -9.63
CA THR A 120 17.76 -3.66 -9.79
C THR A 120 16.61 -3.34 -8.85
N VAL A 121 15.40 -3.49 -9.38
CA VAL A 121 14.15 -3.31 -8.64
C VAL A 121 13.25 -4.49 -8.98
N THR A 122 12.82 -5.23 -7.97
CA THR A 122 11.83 -6.30 -8.14
C THR A 122 10.65 -6.07 -7.21
N LEU A 123 9.45 -6.11 -7.76
CA LEU A 123 8.20 -5.94 -7.03
C LEU A 123 7.47 -7.28 -6.90
N GLU A 124 7.10 -7.64 -5.69
CA GLU A 124 6.15 -8.70 -5.41
C GLU A 124 4.89 -8.07 -4.80
N TRP A 125 3.76 -8.16 -5.51
CA TRP A 125 2.51 -7.52 -5.11
C TRP A 125 1.36 -8.52 -5.11
N THR A 126 0.52 -8.50 -4.09
CA THR A 126 -0.55 -9.48 -3.88
C THR A 126 -1.95 -8.91 -4.01
N VAL A 127 -2.10 -7.59 -3.93
CA VAL A 127 -3.42 -6.94 -4.02
C VAL A 127 -3.83 -6.86 -5.49
N GLU A 128 -5.07 -7.24 -5.77
CA GLU A 128 -5.65 -7.37 -7.12
C GLU A 128 -4.92 -8.39 -8.02
N ARG A 129 -3.99 -9.20 -7.48
CA ARG A 129 -3.31 -10.27 -8.21
C ARG A 129 -3.87 -11.66 -7.87
N GLY A 130 -4.18 -12.44 -8.91
CA GLY A 130 -4.57 -13.84 -8.77
C GLY A 130 -3.46 -14.69 -8.17
N ARG A 131 -3.79 -15.84 -7.56
CA ARG A 131 -2.79 -16.74 -6.93
C ARG A 131 -1.65 -17.16 -7.87
N SER A 132 -1.93 -17.33 -9.16
CA SER A 132 -0.96 -17.72 -10.19
C SER A 132 -0.08 -16.56 -10.68
N ASP A 133 -0.39 -15.31 -10.29
CA ASP A 133 0.23 -14.08 -10.79
C ASP A 133 0.98 -13.31 -9.68
N ARG A 134 1.33 -14.02 -8.60
CA ARG A 134 2.09 -13.46 -7.47
C ARG A 134 3.60 -13.56 -7.67
N SER A 135 4.03 -13.92 -8.87
CA SER A 135 5.45 -13.97 -9.20
C SER A 135 6.05 -12.56 -9.07
N PRO A 136 7.27 -12.44 -8.53
CA PRO A 136 8.00 -11.19 -8.56
C PRO A 136 8.12 -10.68 -10.01
N VAL A 137 7.97 -9.38 -10.19
CA VAL A 137 8.08 -8.68 -11.46
C VAL A 137 9.29 -7.76 -11.41
N ASP A 138 10.13 -7.84 -12.42
CA ASP A 138 11.24 -6.90 -12.57
C ASP A 138 10.71 -5.54 -13.04
N VAL A 139 11.12 -4.50 -12.33
CA VAL A 139 10.80 -3.11 -12.61
C VAL A 139 12.08 -2.46 -13.15
N ASP A 140 11.96 -1.80 -14.30
CA ASP A 140 13.08 -1.06 -14.86
C ASP A 140 13.53 0.05 -13.89
N ALA A 141 14.83 0.13 -13.62
CA ALA A 141 15.38 1.08 -12.64
C ALA A 141 15.17 2.54 -13.09
N GLY A 142 15.19 2.82 -14.40
CA GLY A 142 14.88 4.13 -14.96
C GLY A 142 13.41 4.50 -14.79
N ASP A 143 12.50 3.57 -15.07
CA ASP A 143 11.06 3.76 -14.82
C ASP A 143 10.79 3.99 -13.32
N TYR A 144 11.45 3.22 -12.44
CA TYR A 144 11.37 3.40 -10.98
C TYR A 144 11.84 4.81 -10.57
N ALA A 145 13.00 5.25 -11.07
CA ALA A 145 13.56 6.56 -10.73
C ALA A 145 12.66 7.73 -11.17
N LEU A 146 11.94 7.57 -12.29
CA LEU A 146 11.04 8.59 -12.83
C LEU A 146 9.62 8.52 -12.29
N ALA A 147 9.25 7.44 -11.59
CA ALA A 147 7.90 7.26 -11.11
C ALA A 147 7.63 8.11 -9.86
N ASP A 148 6.43 8.71 -9.85
CA ASP A 148 5.87 9.40 -8.69
C ASP A 148 5.46 8.40 -7.59
N ILE A 149 5.14 8.95 -6.42
CA ILE A 149 4.55 8.22 -5.29
C ILE A 149 3.04 8.43 -5.35
N ASP A 150 2.26 7.38 -5.06
CA ASP A 150 0.82 7.47 -4.96
C ASP A 150 0.41 8.50 -3.90
N ALA A 151 -0.57 9.36 -4.23
CA ALA A 151 -0.99 10.47 -3.39
C ALA A 151 -1.60 10.03 -2.04
N LEU A 152 -2.05 8.78 -1.93
CA LEU A 152 -2.56 8.19 -0.69
C LEU A 152 -1.53 7.30 0.01
N GLY A 153 -0.32 7.15 -0.56
CA GLY A 153 0.78 6.38 0.00
C GLY A 153 1.05 6.76 1.46
N GLY A 154 1.15 5.76 2.34
CA GLY A 154 1.35 5.94 3.79
C GLY A 154 0.10 6.41 4.54
N TRP A 155 -0.64 7.39 4.02
CA TRP A 155 -1.88 7.88 4.63
C TRP A 155 -2.97 6.81 4.69
N GLN A 156 -3.08 5.99 3.62
CA GLN A 156 -4.12 4.98 3.47
C GLN A 156 -4.22 4.02 4.68
N ASP A 157 -3.14 3.72 5.39
CA ASP A 157 -3.13 2.68 6.41
C ASP A 157 -3.95 3.08 7.64
N GLY A 158 -3.85 4.33 8.07
CA GLY A 158 -4.72 4.85 9.13
C GLY A 158 -6.19 4.79 8.72
N TRP A 159 -6.47 5.09 7.45
CA TRP A 159 -7.82 5.06 6.91
C TRP A 159 -8.38 3.63 6.78
N MET A 160 -7.60 2.66 6.30
CA MET A 160 -8.00 1.26 6.22
C MET A 160 -8.33 0.69 7.61
N ALA A 161 -7.51 1.01 8.63
CA ALA A 161 -7.79 0.62 10.01
C ALA A 161 -9.10 1.23 10.53
N HIS A 162 -9.33 2.51 10.29
CA HIS A 162 -10.56 3.19 10.66
C HIS A 162 -11.80 2.56 10.00
N LEU A 163 -11.74 2.34 8.68
CA LEU A 163 -12.83 1.74 7.93
C LEU A 163 -13.13 0.31 8.38
N ASP A 164 -12.10 -0.50 8.66
CA ASP A 164 -12.31 -1.87 9.16
C ASP A 164 -12.97 -1.90 10.55
N GLN A 165 -12.63 -0.93 11.41
CA GLN A 165 -13.14 -0.86 12.78
C GLN A 165 -14.57 -0.30 12.85
N HIS A 166 -14.91 0.67 11.99
CA HIS A 166 -16.12 1.47 12.14
C HIS A 166 -17.13 1.35 11.00
N HIS A 167 -16.70 0.94 9.80
CA HIS A 167 -17.50 0.99 8.57
C HIS A 167 -17.54 -0.33 7.80
N ARG A 168 -17.24 -1.44 8.48
CA ARG A 168 -17.15 -2.75 7.84
C ARG A 168 -18.45 -3.20 7.18
N ASP A 169 -19.58 -2.99 7.84
CA ASP A 169 -20.89 -3.38 7.32
C ASP A 169 -21.28 -2.48 6.13
N ASP A 170 -21.00 -1.18 6.24
CA ASP A 170 -21.20 -0.23 5.13
C ASP A 170 -20.37 -0.63 3.88
N LEU A 171 -19.10 -1.00 4.08
CA LEU A 171 -18.22 -1.47 3.01
C LEU A 171 -18.69 -2.79 2.41
N ARG A 172 -19.22 -3.71 3.23
CA ARG A 172 -19.82 -4.95 2.76
C ARG A 172 -21.03 -4.66 1.88
N ASP A 173 -21.93 -3.78 2.34
CA ASP A 173 -23.16 -3.45 1.63
C ASP A 173 -22.87 -2.88 0.25
N LEU A 174 -21.82 -2.06 0.14
CA LEU A 174 -21.37 -1.48 -1.13
C LEU A 174 -21.02 -2.53 -2.21
N VAL A 175 -20.50 -3.69 -1.80
CA VAL A 175 -20.13 -4.79 -2.70
C VAL A 175 -21.03 -6.03 -2.53
N ALA A 176 -22.20 -5.88 -1.89
CA ALA A 176 -23.07 -7.01 -1.53
C ALA A 176 -23.51 -7.87 -2.74
N HIS A 177 -23.58 -7.26 -3.92
CA HIS A 177 -23.94 -7.94 -5.17
C HIS A 177 -22.80 -8.77 -5.77
N GLU A 178 -21.55 -8.57 -5.34
CA GLU A 178 -20.36 -9.28 -5.81
C GLU A 178 -19.82 -10.32 -4.83
N VAL A 179 -20.17 -10.19 -3.55
CA VAL A 179 -19.68 -11.04 -2.46
C VAL A 179 -20.70 -12.08 -2.03
N GLN A 180 -20.19 -13.17 -1.48
CA GLN A 180 -21.01 -14.24 -0.95
C GLN A 180 -21.63 -13.84 0.40
N PRO A 181 -22.86 -14.27 0.70
CA PRO A 181 -23.58 -13.87 1.92
C PRO A 181 -22.86 -14.19 3.25
N VAL A 182 -21.98 -15.19 3.25
CA VAL A 182 -21.22 -15.63 4.43
C VAL A 182 -19.77 -15.11 4.46
N ALA A 183 -19.32 -14.45 3.40
CA ALA A 183 -17.95 -13.98 3.32
C ALA A 183 -17.68 -12.82 4.28
N VAL A 184 -16.44 -12.65 4.70
CA VAL A 184 -16.02 -11.47 5.48
C VAL A 184 -15.32 -10.50 4.54
N VAL A 185 -15.78 -9.24 4.51
CA VAL A 185 -15.17 -8.18 3.69
C VAL A 185 -14.28 -7.32 4.57
N ARG A 186 -13.08 -7.00 4.08
CA ARG A 186 -12.08 -6.17 4.76
C ARG A 186 -11.47 -5.17 3.77
N PRO A 187 -11.29 -3.89 4.14
CA PRO A 187 -10.48 -2.99 3.32
C PRO A 187 -9.01 -3.40 3.39
N VAL A 188 -8.30 -3.37 2.25
CA VAL A 188 -6.89 -3.78 2.18
C VAL A 188 -5.97 -2.70 1.62
N HIS A 189 -6.41 -1.91 0.66
CA HIS A 189 -5.58 -0.92 -0.02
C HIS A 189 -6.44 0.22 -0.55
N ALA A 190 -5.88 1.42 -0.65
CA ALA A 190 -6.45 2.53 -1.39
C ALA A 190 -5.35 3.26 -2.16
N ASP A 191 -5.65 3.63 -3.40
CA ASP A 191 -4.77 4.45 -4.24
C ASP A 191 -5.56 5.63 -4.82
N GLU A 192 -4.92 6.44 -5.66
CA GLU A 192 -5.57 7.57 -6.35
C GLU A 192 -6.88 7.19 -7.08
N ARG A 193 -7.13 5.92 -7.39
CA ARG A 193 -8.26 5.46 -8.23
C ARG A 193 -9.38 4.80 -7.47
N GLY A 194 -9.17 4.37 -6.24
CA GLY A 194 -10.21 3.68 -5.49
C GLY A 194 -9.71 2.87 -4.32
N ILE A 195 -10.67 2.30 -3.61
CA ILE A 195 -10.44 1.38 -2.49
C ILE A 195 -10.55 -0.07 -2.97
N VAL A 196 -9.67 -0.92 -2.48
CA VAL A 196 -9.72 -2.38 -2.67
C VAL A 196 -10.23 -3.02 -1.40
N LEU A 197 -11.29 -3.80 -1.55
CA LEU A 197 -11.86 -4.64 -0.52
C LEU A 197 -11.49 -6.10 -0.82
N ARG A 198 -11.17 -6.86 0.22
CA ARG A 198 -10.89 -8.29 0.13
C ARG A 198 -12.03 -9.09 0.75
N GLU A 199 -12.59 -9.96 -0.07
CA GLU A 199 -13.50 -11.00 0.34
C GLU A 199 -12.71 -12.18 0.92
N HIS A 200 -13.09 -12.63 2.11
CA HIS A 200 -12.54 -13.80 2.78
C HIS A 200 -13.62 -14.87 2.96
N MET A 201 -13.41 -16.04 2.35
CA MET A 201 -14.26 -17.23 2.54
C MET A 201 -13.40 -18.47 2.78
N GLY A 202 -13.22 -18.86 4.04
CA GLY A 202 -12.32 -19.95 4.39
C GLY A 202 -10.89 -19.66 3.91
N THR A 203 -10.35 -20.49 3.01
CA THR A 203 -9.03 -20.30 2.40
C THR A 203 -9.05 -19.51 1.08
N TYR A 204 -10.25 -19.18 0.59
CA TYR A 204 -10.45 -18.38 -0.61
C TYR A 204 -10.36 -16.90 -0.27
N GLN A 205 -9.69 -16.16 -1.15
CA GLN A 205 -9.52 -14.72 -1.07
C GLN A 205 -9.71 -14.13 -2.46
N ARG A 206 -10.47 -13.05 -2.55
CA ARG A 206 -10.69 -12.31 -3.79
C ARG A 206 -10.69 -10.82 -3.49
N ASP A 207 -10.05 -10.06 -4.36
CA ASP A 207 -10.03 -8.59 -4.29
C ASP A 207 -11.10 -8.00 -5.20
N ILE A 208 -11.75 -6.96 -4.69
CA ILE A 208 -12.84 -6.24 -5.32
C ILE A 208 -12.49 -4.77 -5.21
N ARG A 209 -12.31 -4.12 -6.36
CA ARG A 209 -12.02 -2.69 -6.42
C ARG A 209 -13.31 -1.90 -6.56
N VAL A 210 -13.51 -0.99 -5.62
CA VAL A 210 -14.50 0.08 -5.69
C VAL A 210 -13.80 1.32 -6.22
N ALA A 211 -14.02 1.62 -7.50
CA ALA A 211 -13.41 2.77 -8.16
C ALA A 211 -14.01 4.10 -7.66
N PHE A 212 -13.15 5.09 -7.43
CA PHE A 212 -13.58 6.47 -7.27
C PHE A 212 -14.08 7.02 -8.61
N PRO A 213 -15.05 7.97 -8.61
CA PRO A 213 -15.56 8.56 -9.84
C PRO A 213 -14.48 9.33 -10.63
N GLN A 214 -13.46 9.83 -9.92
CA GLN A 214 -12.31 10.53 -10.46
C GLN A 214 -11.07 10.21 -9.64
N ARG A 215 -9.89 10.47 -10.20
CA ARG A 215 -8.64 10.33 -9.45
C ARG A 215 -8.57 11.34 -8.32
N VAL A 216 -8.16 10.89 -7.14
CA VAL A 216 -7.99 11.71 -5.94
C VAL A 216 -6.51 12.04 -5.72
N ARG A 217 -6.24 13.19 -5.12
CA ARG A 217 -4.89 13.75 -4.90
C ARG A 217 -4.52 13.91 -3.43
N CYS A 218 -5.46 13.65 -2.53
CA CYS A 218 -5.26 13.69 -1.09
C CYS A 218 -6.24 12.74 -0.39
N GLY A 219 -5.97 12.45 0.88
CA GLY A 219 -6.90 11.71 1.73
C GLY A 219 -8.27 12.39 1.89
N CYS A 220 -8.31 13.74 1.86
CA CYS A 220 -9.56 14.50 1.86
C CYS A 220 -10.50 14.10 0.72
N GLU A 221 -10.00 14.18 -0.51
CA GLU A 221 -10.72 13.83 -1.72
C GLU A 221 -11.12 12.33 -1.72
N ALA A 222 -10.27 11.46 -1.18
CA ALA A 222 -10.59 10.02 -1.04
C ALA A 222 -11.79 9.78 -0.11
N VAL A 223 -11.86 10.48 1.03
CA VAL A 223 -12.99 10.41 1.96
C VAL A 223 -14.26 10.95 1.32
N GLU A 224 -14.18 12.10 0.64
CA GLU A 224 -15.32 12.68 -0.08
C GLU A 224 -15.83 11.76 -1.20
N ALA A 225 -14.91 11.15 -1.96
CA ALA A 225 -15.24 10.21 -3.03
C ALA A 225 -15.96 8.97 -2.48
N LEU A 226 -15.44 8.34 -1.41
CA LEU A 226 -16.09 7.18 -0.79
C LEU A 226 -17.47 7.54 -0.21
N THR A 227 -17.58 8.68 0.48
CA THR A 227 -18.85 9.16 1.03
C THR A 227 -19.90 9.35 -0.06
N SER A 228 -19.50 9.91 -1.21
CA SER A 228 -20.38 10.09 -2.36
C SER A 228 -20.87 8.77 -2.94
N ILE A 229 -19.97 7.77 -3.05
CA ILE A 229 -20.32 6.43 -3.51
C ILE A 229 -21.34 5.78 -2.56
N MET A 230 -21.11 5.86 -1.25
CA MET A 230 -22.00 5.30 -0.24
C MET A 230 -23.39 5.94 -0.27
N ALA A 231 -23.46 7.27 -0.47
CA ALA A 231 -24.73 7.98 -0.57
C ALA A 231 -25.55 7.56 -1.80
N VAL A 232 -24.90 7.39 -2.96
CA VAL A 232 -25.56 6.89 -4.18
C VAL A 232 -26.06 5.46 -3.99
N HIS A 233 -25.26 4.61 -3.34
CA HIS A 233 -25.65 3.23 -3.05
C HIS A 233 -26.88 3.18 -2.13
N ALA A 234 -26.90 3.96 -1.05
CA ALA A 234 -28.04 4.04 -0.14
C ALA A 234 -29.31 4.55 -0.85
N ALA A 235 -29.19 5.55 -1.73
CA ALA A 235 -30.30 6.06 -2.52
C ALA A 235 -30.84 5.00 -3.51
N GLY A 236 -29.96 4.25 -4.18
CA GLY A 236 -30.33 3.17 -5.10
C GLY A 236 -31.07 2.01 -4.42
N VAL A 237 -30.61 1.60 -3.23
CA VAL A 237 -31.30 0.58 -2.40
C VAL A 237 -32.67 1.08 -1.94
N SER A 238 -32.79 2.35 -1.56
CA SER A 238 -34.08 2.92 -1.12
C SER A 238 -35.14 3.00 -2.24
N CYS A 239 -34.70 3.11 -3.50
CA CYS A 239 -35.59 3.17 -4.66
C CYS A 239 -36.08 1.76 -5.07
N SER A 240 -35.24 0.73 -4.96
CA SER A 240 -35.63 -0.65 -5.27
C SER A 240 -36.59 -1.26 -4.23
N VAL A 241 -36.44 -0.92 -2.95
CA VAL A 241 -37.32 -1.42 -1.87
C VAL A 241 -38.74 -0.84 -1.94
N ARG A 242 -38.91 0.37 -2.48
CA ARG A 242 -40.25 0.98 -2.68
C ARG A 242 -41.00 0.45 -3.91
N GLY A 243 -40.34 -0.26 -4.82
CA GLY A 243 -40.97 -0.88 -5.99
C GLY A 243 -41.57 -2.27 -5.74
N GLY A 244 -41.36 -2.87 -4.56
CA GLY A 244 -41.74 -4.25 -4.24
C GLY A 244 -43.03 -4.42 -3.42
N LEU A 245 -43.72 -3.33 -3.08
CA LEU A 245 -44.95 -3.35 -2.28
C LEU A 245 -46.12 -2.75 -3.05
N ASP A 246 -46.44 -3.31 -4.22
CA ASP A 246 -47.78 -3.20 -4.77
C ASP A 246 -48.00 -4.30 -5.79
N LEU A 247 -48.77 -5.32 -5.41
CA LEU A 247 -49.72 -6.11 -6.21
C LEU A 247 -50.12 -7.36 -5.41
N ASN A 248 -50.98 -7.18 -4.40
CA ASN A 248 -52.02 -8.17 -4.10
C ASN A 248 -53.09 -7.54 -3.22
N ARG A 249 -53.95 -6.73 -3.84
CA ARG A 249 -55.20 -6.27 -3.24
C ARG A 249 -56.27 -6.18 -4.31
N THR A 250 -57.11 -7.22 -4.36
CA THR A 250 -58.51 -7.34 -4.83
C THR A 250 -58.71 -8.80 -5.19
N SER A 251 -59.70 -9.56 -4.77
CA SER A 251 -61.06 -9.32 -4.28
C SER A 251 -61.54 -10.70 -3.77
N GLY A 252 -62.11 -10.85 -2.58
CA GLY A 252 -63.49 -10.49 -2.30
C GLY A 252 -64.38 -11.73 -2.38
N HIS A 253 -64.59 -12.41 -1.26
CA HIS A 253 -65.77 -13.25 -1.04
C HIS A 253 -66.09 -13.39 0.45
N ARG A 254 -67.22 -12.78 0.86
CA ARG A 254 -68.04 -13.21 1.99
C ARG A 254 -69.52 -13.15 1.58
N LEU A 255 -70.16 -14.33 1.71
CA LEU A 255 -71.48 -14.67 2.28
C LEU A 255 -72.74 -13.99 1.68
N GLY A 256 -73.88 -14.65 1.44
CA GLY A 256 -74.43 -15.97 1.77
C GLY A 256 -75.71 -16.16 0.91
N PRO A 257 -76.78 -16.88 1.32
CA PRO A 257 -77.09 -17.50 2.61
C PRO A 257 -76.97 -19.04 2.63
#